data_AF-A0A6L5XLW0-F1
#
_entry.id   AF-A0A6L5XLW0-F1
#
_cell.length_a   1.000
_cell.length_b   1.000
_cell.length_c   1.000
_cell.angle_alpha   90.00
_cell.angle_beta   90.00
_cell.angle_gamma   90.00
#
_symmetry.space_group_name_H-M   'P 1'
#
loop_
_entity.id
_entity.type
_entity.pdbx_description
1 polymer ?
#
loop_
_entity_poly.entity_id
_entity_poly.type
_entity_poly.pdbx_seq_one_letter_code
_entity_poly.pdbx_strand_id
1 'polypeptide(L)' 'MSELHDEIQNLSAVLELLQTEARGGQRPVLRLASSHLRLLARTLELYGENAGTAVPPAHGAAPLPPAATEVCHVRQ' A
#
# COMPACT_ATOMS: atom_id res chain seq x y z
N MET A 1 17.76 -0.35 4.83
CA MET A 1 16.28 -0.32 4.91
C MET A 1 15.72 -1.13 6.09
N SER A 2 16.52 -1.99 6.78
CA SER A 2 16.05 -2.80 7.93
C SER A 2 15.66 -1.94 9.14
N GLU A 3 16.52 -1.02 9.59
CA GLU A 3 16.31 -0.30 10.86
C GLU A 3 15.01 0.52 10.89
N LEU A 4 14.72 1.28 9.83
CA LEU A 4 13.45 2.02 9.70
C LEU A 4 12.24 1.08 9.68
N HIS A 5 12.33 -0.04 8.98
CA HIS A 5 11.25 -1.04 8.96
C HIS A 5 11.00 -1.57 10.38
N ASP A 6 12.07 -1.90 11.11
CA ASP A 6 12.00 -2.45 12.46
C ASP A 6 11.43 -1.42 13.46
N GLU A 7 11.80 -0.15 13.33
CA GLU A 7 11.24 0.96 14.10
C GLU A 7 9.73 1.14 13.85
N ILE A 8 9.30 1.09 12.58
CA ILE A 8 7.89 1.21 12.21
C ILE A 8 7.08 0.05 12.80
N GLN A 9 7.61 -1.18 12.71
CA GLN A 9 6.96 -2.36 13.29
C GLN A 9 6.86 -2.27 14.81
N ASN A 10 7.95 -1.86 15.48
CA ASN A 10 7.97 -1.67 16.93
C ASN A 10 6.94 -0.61 17.36
N LEU A 11 6.91 0.55 16.70
CA LEU A 11 5.91 1.59 16.98
C LEU A 11 4.49 1.07 16.76
N SER A 12 4.25 0.31 15.69
CA SER A 12 2.92 -0.28 15.43
C SER A 12 2.46 -1.20 16.55
N ALA A 13 3.38 -1.97 17.15
CA ALA A 13 3.12 -2.88 18.26
C ALA A 13 2.87 -2.13 19.57
N VAL A 14 3.64 -1.07 19.86
CA VAL A 14 3.40 -0.20 21.01
C VAL A 14 2.00 0.43 20.94
N LEU A 15 1.58 0.90 19.76
CA LEU A 15 0.24 1.46 19.58
C LEU A 15 -0.87 0.42 19.79
N GLU A 16 -0.63 -0.87 19.52
CA GLU A 16 -1.58 -1.93 19.85
C GLU A 16 -1.68 -2.20 21.34
N LEU A 17 -0.55 -2.23 22.05
CA LEU A 17 -0.54 -2.37 23.50
C LEU A 17 -1.30 -1.22 24.16
N LEU A 18 -1.14 0.01 23.65
CA LEU A 18 -1.88 1.17 24.17
C LEU A 18 -3.40 1.10 23.90
N GLN A 19 -3.87 0.30 22.94
CA GLN A 19 -5.31 0.19 22.66
C GLN A 19 -6.10 -0.46 23.80
N THR A 20 -5.50 -1.37 24.57
CA THR A 20 -6.19 -2.02 25.70
C THR A 20 -6.57 -0.99 26.77
N GLU A 21 -5.66 -0.06 27.06
CA GLU A 21 -5.81 0.99 28.07
C GLU A 21 -6.48 2.27 27.55
N ALA A 22 -6.63 2.40 26.23
CA ALA A 22 -7.16 3.61 25.63
C ALA A 22 -8.67 3.82 25.89
N ARG A 23 -9.06 5.09 26.05
CA ARG A 23 -10.47 5.49 26.14
C ARG A 23 -11.19 5.16 24.83
N GLY A 24 -12.52 4.99 24.90
CA GLY A 24 -13.34 4.58 23.76
C GLY A 24 -13.16 5.43 22.49
N GLY A 25 -12.99 6.75 22.63
CA GLY A 25 -12.73 7.65 21.48
C GLY A 25 -11.30 7.61 20.93
N GLN A 26 -10.33 7.13 21.70
CA GLN A 26 -8.91 7.04 21.29
C GLN A 26 -8.60 5.73 20.56
N ARG A 27 -9.28 4.64 20.93
CA ARG A 27 -9.10 3.31 20.33
C ARG A 27 -9.19 3.33 18.79
N PRO A 28 -10.19 3.98 18.15
CA PRO A 28 -10.26 4.03 16.68
C PRO A 28 -9.03 4.70 16.06
N VAL A 29 -8.51 5.76 16.68
CA VAL A 29 -7.35 6.50 16.19
C VAL A 29 -6.07 5.67 16.32
N LEU A 30 -5.86 5.03 17.47
CA LEU A 30 -4.71 4.16 17.70
C LEU A 30 -4.71 2.95 16.75
N ARG A 31 -5.89 2.35 16.53
CA ARG A 31 -6.08 1.26 15.56
C ARG A 31 -5.77 1.73 14.15
N LEU A 32 -6.24 2.91 13.76
CA LEU A 32 -5.97 3.47 12.43
C LEU A 32 -4.47 3.71 12.23
N ALA A 33 -3.80 4.32 13.20
CA ALA A 33 -2.37 4.61 13.16
C ALA A 33 -1.53 3.33 13.07
N SER A 34 -1.80 2.33 13.93
CA SER A 34 -1.10 1.04 13.89
C SER A 34 -1.27 0.33 12.53
N SER A 35 -2.49 0.32 11.97
CA SER A 35 -2.75 -0.26 10.64
C SER A 35 -1.97 0.45 9.52
N HIS A 36 -1.88 1.79 9.55
CA HIS A 36 -1.14 2.54 8.54
C HIS A 36 0.36 2.31 8.63
N LEU A 37 0.91 2.23 9.86
CA LEU A 37 2.33 1.90 10.05
C LEU A 37 2.67 0.52 9.48
N ARG A 38 1.81 -0.48 9.70
CA ARG A 38 2.01 -1.82 9.12
C ARG A 38 1.92 -1.85 7.61
N LEU A 39 1.01 -1.07 7.04
CA LEU A 39 0.92 -0.91 5.59
C LEU A 39 2.21 -0.28 5.04
N LEU A 40 2.72 0.75 5.71
CA LEU A 40 3.98 1.40 5.35
C LEU A 40 5.17 0.43 5.45
N ALA A 41 5.28 -0.34 6.53
CA ALA A 41 6.34 -1.34 6.70
C ALA A 41 6.36 -2.36 5.56
N ARG A 42 5.21 -2.95 5.22
CA ARG A 42 5.07 -3.88 4.09
C ARG A 42 5.41 -3.23 2.76
N THR A 43 5.01 -1.96 2.59
CA THR A 43 5.31 -1.22 1.36
C THR A 43 6.82 -1.02 1.22
N LEU A 44 7.51 -0.62 2.30
CA LEU A 44 8.97 -0.46 2.32
C LEU A 44 9.71 -1.77 2.08
N GLU A 45 9.22 -2.89 2.63
CA GLU A 45 9.75 -4.23 2.37
C GLU A 45 9.68 -4.56 0.87
N LEU A 46 8.50 -4.40 0.26
CA LEU A 46 8.30 -4.64 -1.17
C LEU A 46 9.17 -3.72 -2.05
N TYR A 47 9.32 -2.44 -1.71
CA TYR A 47 10.19 -1.54 -2.47
C TYR A 47 11.68 -1.84 -2.25
N GLY A 48 12.07 -2.28 -1.05
CA GLY A 48 13.43 -2.71 -0.76
C GLY A 48 13.82 -3.98 -1.49
N GLU A 49 12.90 -4.94 -1.60
CA GLU A 49 13.08 -6.18 -2.36
C GLU A 49 13.13 -5.92 -3.88
N ASN A 50 12.27 -5.01 -4.38
CA ASN A 50 12.22 -4.68 -5.82
C ASN A 50 13.31 -3.69 -6.27
N ALA A 51 14.01 -3.01 -5.35
CA ALA A 51 15.14 -2.15 -5.70
C ALA A 51 16.35 -2.91 -6.26
N GLY A 52 16.45 -4.22 -6.00
CA GLY A 52 17.45 -5.11 -6.60
C GLY A 52 17.10 -5.62 -8.00
N THR A 53 15.87 -5.40 -8.47
CA THR A 53 15.32 -5.96 -9.71
C THR A 53 14.93 -4.89 -10.73
N ALA A 54 15.54 -3.70 -10.63
CA ALA A 54 15.42 -2.65 -11.64
C ALA A 54 16.18 -3.01 -12.93
N VAL A 55 15.80 -4.12 -13.57
CA VAL A 55 15.89 -4.21 -15.03
C VAL A 55 14.58 -3.60 -15.53
N PRO A 56 14.59 -2.42 -16.16
CA PRO A 56 13.39 -1.91 -16.81
C PRO A 56 12.95 -2.97 -17.85
N PRO A 57 11.67 -3.38 -17.90
CA PRO A 57 11.20 -4.14 -19.04
C PRO A 57 11.47 -3.28 -20.27
N ALA A 58 12.37 -3.78 -21.13
CA ALA A 58 12.66 -3.16 -22.41
C ALA A 58 11.34 -2.85 -23.10
N HIS A 59 11.17 -1.60 -23.53
CA HIS A 59 10.08 -1.17 -24.39
C HIS A 59 9.90 -2.18 -25.53
N GLY A 60 8.82 -2.96 -25.46
CA GLY A 60 8.56 -4.05 -26.39
C GLY A 60 7.09 -4.43 -26.38
N ALA A 61 6.34 -3.75 -27.25
CA ALA A 61 5.01 -4.12 -27.75
C ALA A 61 3.85 -4.16 -26.72
N ALA A 62 3.15 -3.03 -26.60
CA ALA A 62 1.72 -3.09 -26.34
C ALA A 62 1.02 -3.67 -27.59
N PRO A 63 0.19 -4.73 -27.49
CA PRO A 63 -0.76 -5.06 -28.54
C PRO A 63 -1.87 -3.99 -28.53
N LEU A 64 -2.05 -3.32 -29.67
CA LEU A 64 -3.18 -2.42 -29.91
C LEU A 64 -4.51 -3.16 -29.61
N PRO A 65 -5.47 -2.55 -28.90
CA PRO A 65 -6.82 -3.10 -28.83
C PRO A 65 -7.49 -2.96 -30.22
N PRO A 66 -8.24 -3.97 -30.70
CA PRO A 66 -8.97 -3.86 -31.95
C PRO A 66 -10.06 -2.80 -31.78
N ALA A 67 -10.15 -1.89 -32.76
CA ALA A 67 -11.16 -0.85 -32.81
C ALA A 67 -12.57 -1.45 -32.77
N ALA A 68 -13.25 -1.33 -31.63
CA ALA A 68 -14.69 -1.55 -31.54
C ALA A 68 -15.37 -0.27 -32.03
N THR A 69 -15.86 -0.30 -33.27
CA THR A 69 -16.89 0.64 -33.73
C THR A 69 -18.18 0.39 -32.97
N GLU A 70 -18.39 1.10 -31.86
CA GLU A 70 -19.72 1.29 -31.28
C GLU A 70 -20.26 2.65 -31.74
N VAL A 71 -21.15 2.60 -32.72
CA VAL A 71 -21.97 3.74 -33.14
C VAL A 71 -23.10 3.88 -32.12
N CYS A 72 -23.00 4.89 -31.24
CA CYS A 72 -24.09 5.27 -30.35
C CYS A 72 -25.31 5.74 -31.16
N HIS A 73 -26.32 4.89 -31.30
CA HIS A 73 -27.65 5.33 -31.70
C HIS A 73 -28.43 5.80 -30.47
N VAL A 74 -28.48 7.12 -30.25
CA VAL A 74 -29.49 7.75 -29.39
C VAL A 74 -30.85 7.57 -30.07
N ARG A 75 -31.76 6.83 -29.43
CA ARG A 75 -33.18 6.87 -29.82
C ARG A 75 -33.83 8.06 -29.14
N GLN A 76 -34.35 8.99 -29.93
CA GLN A 76 -35.40 9.93 -29.52
C GLN A 76 -36.76 9.32 -29.81
#